data_AF-A0A0B6Z4Y8-F1
#
_entry.id   AF-A0A0B6Z4Y8-F1
#
_cell.length_a   1.000
_cell.length_b   1.000
_cell.length_c   1.000
_cell.angle_alpha   90.00
_cell.angle_beta   90.00
_cell.angle_gamma   90.00
#
_symmetry.space_group_name_H-M   'P 1'
#
loop_
_entity.id
_entity.type
_entity.pdbx_description
1 polymer ?
#
loop_
_entity_poly.entity_id
_entity_poly.type
_entity_poly.pdbx_seq_one_letter_code
_entity_poly.pdbx_strand_id
1 'polypeptide(L)'
;RTTNGAKFMVEVSKSGRSMIIFANGSDYTIQFRRSTTFSAQQGGIFLQKVNNSLQVSTLDDIGLSITFQNRIIQFTLELGTKYKNLTKGLVGNFNNNPADDLIFPNG
;
A
#
# COMPACT_ATOMS: atom_id res chain seq x y z
N ARG A 1 -1.96 8.81 -6.43
CA ARG A 1 -2.31 9.92 -5.50
C ARG A 1 -3.81 9.89 -5.32
N THR A 2 -4.28 10.01 -4.08
CA THR A 2 -5.70 10.05 -3.75
C THR A 2 -6.28 11.42 -4.07
N THR A 3 -7.58 11.49 -4.40
CA THR A 3 -8.26 12.73 -4.76
C THR A 3 -8.53 13.62 -3.54
N ASN A 4 -8.66 13.02 -2.36
CA ASN A 4 -8.86 13.72 -1.09
C ASN A 4 -7.56 14.08 -0.35
N GLY A 5 -6.39 13.85 -0.97
CA GLY A 5 -5.09 14.11 -0.35
C GLY A 5 -4.70 13.14 0.77
N ALA A 6 -5.43 12.03 0.94
CA ALA A 6 -5.08 10.99 1.89
C ALA A 6 -3.67 10.42 1.65
N LYS A 7 -2.91 10.24 2.74
CA LYS A 7 -1.54 9.73 2.74
C LYS A 7 -1.45 8.50 3.62
N PHE A 8 -0.92 7.44 3.06
CA PHE A 8 -0.62 6.20 3.76
C PHE A 8 0.89 5.93 3.64
N MET A 9 1.50 5.47 4.72
CA MET A 9 2.93 5.21 4.78
C MET A 9 3.21 3.97 5.61
N VAL A 10 4.09 3.12 5.10
CA VAL A 10 4.65 1.98 5.83
C VAL A 10 6.16 2.04 5.74
N GLU A 11 6.80 1.86 6.89
CA GLU A 11 8.25 1.80 6.99
C GLU A 11 8.65 0.54 7.74
N VAL A 12 9.85 0.03 7.46
CA VAL A 12 10.48 -0.98 8.32
C VAL A 12 11.17 -0.26 9.46
N SER A 13 10.90 -0.68 10.70
CA SER A 13 11.51 -0.07 11.87
C SER A 13 13.04 -0.17 11.83
N LYS A 14 13.75 0.73 12.50
CA LYS A 14 15.23 0.72 12.56
C LYS A 14 15.82 -0.63 13.00
N SER A 15 15.06 -1.40 13.79
CA SER A 15 15.49 -2.73 14.24
C SER A 15 15.38 -3.82 13.16
N GLY A 16 14.68 -3.55 12.05
CA GLY A 16 14.35 -4.52 11.01
C GLY A 16 13.36 -5.59 11.43
N ARG A 17 12.63 -5.41 12.55
CA ARG A 17 11.78 -6.45 13.15
C ARG A 17 10.28 -6.18 13.07
N SER A 18 9.88 -4.99 12.64
CA SER A 18 8.47 -4.62 12.58
C SER A 18 8.21 -3.57 11.53
N MET A 19 6.96 -3.49 11.07
CA MET A 19 6.48 -2.34 10.32
C MET A 19 6.11 -1.20 11.27
N ILE A 20 6.22 0.03 10.77
CA ILE A 20 5.66 1.25 11.31
C ILE A 20 4.59 1.71 10.32
N ILE A 21 3.39 2.03 10.81
CA ILE A 21 2.20 2.21 9.97
C ILE A 21 1.56 3.56 10.30
N PHE A 22 1.47 4.44 9.31
CA PHE A 22 0.80 5.73 9.43
C PHE A 22 -0.29 5.91 8.37
N ALA A 23 -1.42 6.47 8.77
CA ALA A 23 -2.45 6.96 7.87
C ALA A 23 -2.84 8.40 8.28
N ASN A 24 -2.72 9.34 7.33
CA ASN A 24 -2.95 10.78 7.55
C ASN A 24 -2.29 11.35 8.82
N GLY A 25 -1.07 10.87 9.15
CA GLY A 25 -0.32 11.31 10.33
C GLY A 25 -0.65 10.57 11.64
N SER A 26 -1.72 9.76 11.66
CA SER A 26 -2.04 8.90 12.81
C SER A 26 -1.25 7.60 12.78
N ASP A 27 -0.66 7.21 13.91
CA ASP A 27 0.12 5.97 14.08
C ASP A 27 -0.79 4.78 14.43
N TYR A 28 -0.77 3.74 13.61
CA TYR A 28 -1.53 2.49 13.80
C TYR A 28 -0.64 1.29 14.13
N THR A 29 0.67 1.50 14.30
CA THR A 29 1.68 0.46 14.47
C THR A 29 1.35 -0.50 15.61
N ILE A 30 0.99 0.06 16.78
CA ILE A 30 0.72 -0.74 17.98
C ILE A 30 -0.58 -1.53 17.84
N GLN A 31 -1.63 -0.93 17.27
CA GLN A 31 -2.92 -1.57 17.07
C GLN A 31 -2.80 -2.76 16.10
N PHE A 32 -2.10 -2.57 14.98
CA PHE A 32 -1.80 -3.64 14.04
C PHE A 32 -0.94 -4.75 14.66
N ARG A 33 0.08 -4.40 15.45
CA ARG A 33 1.04 -5.36 15.99
C ARG A 33 0.46 -6.21 17.12
N ARG A 34 -0.30 -5.62 18.03
CA ARG A 34 -0.76 -6.30 19.27
C ARG A 34 -2.02 -7.12 19.07
N SER A 35 -2.77 -6.89 18.00
CA SER A 35 -4.04 -7.56 17.78
C SER A 35 -3.94 -8.64 16.70
N THR A 36 -4.68 -9.72 16.88
CA THR A 36 -4.86 -10.77 15.85
C THR A 36 -5.77 -10.28 14.73
N THR A 37 -6.77 -9.46 15.08
CA THR A 37 -7.64 -8.72 14.17
C THR A 37 -7.47 -7.22 14.37
N PHE A 38 -7.50 -6.44 13.30
CA PHE A 38 -7.40 -4.99 13.36
C PHE A 38 -8.19 -4.43 12.18
N SER A 39 -8.98 -3.41 12.44
CA SER A 39 -9.66 -2.61 11.42
C SER A 39 -9.67 -1.15 11.88
N ALA A 40 -9.36 -0.24 10.97
CA ALA A 40 -9.43 1.21 11.23
C ALA A 40 -9.83 1.96 9.96
N GLN A 41 -10.35 3.16 10.14
CA GLN A 41 -10.62 4.09 9.06
C GLN A 41 -10.06 5.47 9.42
N GLN A 42 -9.38 6.10 8.47
CA GLN A 42 -8.79 7.42 8.65
C GLN A 42 -8.90 8.22 7.36
N GLY A 43 -9.82 9.19 7.31
CA GLY A 43 -9.92 10.13 6.19
C GLY A 43 -10.00 9.46 4.81
N GLY A 44 -10.84 8.44 4.65
CA GLY A 44 -11.00 7.69 3.40
C GLY A 44 -9.95 6.60 3.14
N ILE A 45 -9.05 6.34 4.10
CA ILE A 45 -8.17 5.17 4.13
C ILE A 45 -8.82 4.14 5.06
N PHE A 46 -9.01 2.92 4.57
CA PHE A 46 -9.44 1.78 5.37
C PHE A 46 -8.22 0.88 5.57
N LEU A 47 -7.95 0.47 6.80
CA LEU A 47 -6.85 -0.41 7.16
C LEU A 47 -7.43 -1.66 7.81
N GLN A 48 -6.93 -2.84 7.44
CA GLN A 48 -7.34 -4.11 8.02
C GLN A 48 -6.15 -5.05 8.18
N LYS A 49 -6.16 -5.88 9.23
CA LYS A 49 -5.24 -7.02 9.34
C LYS A 49 -5.94 -8.30 8.91
N VAL A 50 -5.39 -8.96 7.90
CA VAL A 50 -5.89 -10.22 7.35
C VAL A 50 -4.71 -11.18 7.21
N ASN A 51 -4.76 -12.35 7.84
CA ASN A 51 -3.68 -13.36 7.78
C ASN A 51 -2.27 -12.79 8.09
N ASN A 52 -2.19 -11.87 9.06
CA ASN A 52 -0.98 -11.13 9.42
C ASN A 52 -0.42 -10.16 8.36
N SER A 53 -1.13 -9.96 7.26
CA SER A 53 -0.88 -8.89 6.28
C SER A 53 -1.70 -7.65 6.64
N LEU A 54 -1.16 -6.47 6.34
CA LEU A 54 -1.88 -5.21 6.37
C LEU A 54 -2.53 -4.99 5.00
N GLN A 55 -3.85 -5.00 4.97
CA GLN A 55 -4.63 -4.56 3.81
C GLN A 55 -5.00 -3.10 4.00
N VAL A 56 -4.85 -2.31 2.94
CA VAL A 56 -5.25 -0.92 2.88
C VAL A 56 -6.07 -0.70 1.63
N SER A 57 -7.20 -0.02 1.75
CA SER A 57 -7.97 0.45 0.62
C SER A 57 -8.33 1.90 0.79
N THR A 58 -8.63 2.57 -0.32
CA THR A 58 -8.99 3.97 -0.35
C THR A 58 -10.29 4.17 -1.11
N LEU A 59 -10.93 5.32 -0.93
CA LEU A 59 -12.10 5.73 -1.73
C LEU A 59 -11.77 5.90 -3.22
N ASP A 60 -10.49 5.93 -3.57
CA ASP A 60 -10.01 6.13 -4.94
C ASP A 60 -9.75 4.81 -5.68
N ASP A 61 -10.20 3.66 -5.20
CA ASP A 61 -9.92 2.33 -5.80
C ASP A 61 -8.42 2.02 -5.88
N ILE A 62 -7.66 2.51 -4.89
CA ILE A 62 -6.28 2.11 -4.66
C ILE A 62 -6.25 1.18 -3.45
N GLY A 63 -5.83 -0.05 -3.68
CA GLY A 63 -5.63 -1.10 -2.69
C GLY A 63 -4.15 -1.47 -2.54
N LEU A 64 -3.73 -1.78 -1.32
CA LEU A 64 -2.39 -2.29 -1.00
C LEU A 64 -2.53 -3.46 -0.04
N SER A 65 -1.89 -4.58 -0.35
CA SER A 65 -1.69 -5.68 0.59
C SER A 65 -0.22 -5.76 0.93
N ILE A 66 0.13 -5.67 2.21
CA ILE A 66 1.52 -5.58 2.68
C ILE A 66 1.79 -6.70 3.69
N THR A 67 2.81 -7.49 3.41
CA THR A 67 3.30 -8.54 4.31
C THR A 67 4.75 -8.24 4.67
N PHE A 68 5.06 -8.40 5.95
CA PHE A 68 6.44 -8.30 6.44
C PHE A 68 6.84 -9.59 7.14
N GLN A 69 7.73 -10.34 6.50
CA GLN A 69 8.20 -11.63 6.99
C GLN A 69 9.68 -11.78 6.68
N ASN A 70 10.45 -12.38 7.60
CA ASN A 70 11.89 -12.61 7.43
C ASN A 70 12.68 -11.35 7.05
N ARG A 71 12.28 -10.20 7.58
CA ARG A 71 12.86 -8.87 7.28
C ARG A 71 12.67 -8.38 5.84
N ILE A 72 11.80 -9.04 5.08
CA ILE A 72 11.43 -8.67 3.72
C ILE A 72 10.04 -8.04 3.75
N ILE A 73 9.91 -6.87 3.11
CA ILE A 73 8.62 -6.27 2.83
C ILE A 73 8.18 -6.71 1.43
N GLN A 74 7.02 -7.34 1.36
CA GLN A 74 6.33 -7.63 0.11
C GLN A 74 5.06 -6.81 0.09
N PHE A 75 4.75 -6.20 -1.04
CA PHE A 75 3.47 -5.55 -1.25
C PHE A 75 2.89 -5.90 -2.61
N THR A 76 1.57 -5.89 -2.67
CA THR A 76 0.78 -6.00 -3.89
C THR A 76 -0.07 -4.75 -4.01
N LEU A 77 -0.08 -4.14 -5.19
CA LEU A 77 -0.89 -2.98 -5.51
C LEU A 77 -2.10 -3.42 -6.34
N GLU A 78 -3.28 -3.00 -5.92
CA GLU A 78 -4.54 -3.23 -6.61
C GLU A 78 -5.09 -1.88 -7.07
N LEU A 79 -5.41 -1.74 -8.35
CA LEU A 79 -5.89 -0.50 -8.94
C LEU A 79 -7.19 -0.74 -9.71
N GLY A 80 -8.15 0.16 -9.52
CA GLY A 80 -9.33 0.23 -10.39
C GLY A 80 -8.97 0.50 -11.85
N THR A 81 -9.82 0.05 -12.77
CA THR A 81 -9.61 0.17 -14.24
C THR A 81 -9.48 1.61 -14.73
N LYS A 82 -9.97 2.59 -13.97
CA LYS A 82 -9.79 4.03 -14.24
C LYS A 82 -8.33 4.47 -14.26
N TYR A 83 -7.41 3.67 -13.72
CA TYR A 83 -5.96 3.95 -13.73
C TYR A 83 -5.21 3.37 -14.94
N LYS A 84 -5.89 2.68 -15.85
CA LYS A 84 -5.25 2.16 -17.08
C LYS A 84 -4.58 3.29 -17.85
N ASN A 85 -3.36 3.04 -18.34
CA ASN A 85 -2.51 4.01 -19.03
C ASN A 85 -2.09 5.24 -18.20
N LEU A 86 -2.38 5.27 -16.88
CA LEU A 86 -2.08 6.41 -16.01
C LEU A 86 -0.97 6.11 -14.99
N THR A 87 -0.57 4.84 -14.84
CA THR A 87 0.52 4.47 -13.93
C THR A 87 1.88 4.75 -14.58
N LYS A 88 2.89 4.97 -13.74
CA LYS A 88 4.28 5.19 -14.15
C LYS A 88 5.22 4.65 -13.07
N GLY A 89 6.47 4.39 -13.45
CA GLY A 89 7.52 3.94 -12.52
C GLY A 89 7.53 2.42 -12.35
N LEU A 90 7.81 1.95 -11.14
CA LEU A 90 8.07 0.52 -10.85
C LEU A 90 6.89 -0.43 -11.14
N VAL A 91 5.68 0.10 -11.32
CA VAL A 91 4.45 -0.67 -11.57
C VAL A 91 4.00 -0.61 -13.03
N GLY A 92 4.85 -0.11 -13.93
CA GLY A 92 4.55 -0.02 -15.37
C GLY A 92 3.48 1.00 -15.72
N ASN A 93 2.90 0.85 -16.91
CA ASN A 93 1.93 1.80 -17.48
C ASN A 93 0.47 1.29 -17.40
N PHE A 94 0.27 0.04 -16.99
CA PHE A 94 -1.04 -0.60 -16.79
C PHE A 94 -1.91 -0.56 -18.06
N ASN A 95 -1.32 -0.83 -19.23
CA ASN A 95 -2.00 -0.86 -20.53
C ASN A 95 -2.37 -2.28 -21.03
N ASN A 96 -2.18 -3.31 -20.19
CA ASN A 96 -2.29 -4.74 -20.52
C ASN A 96 -1.21 -5.29 -21.48
N ASN A 97 -0.11 -4.58 -21.71
CA ASN A 97 1.02 -5.02 -22.50
C ASN A 97 2.28 -5.18 -21.63
N PRO A 98 2.60 -6.40 -21.16
CA PRO A 98 3.77 -6.61 -20.30
C PRO A 98 5.10 -6.31 -20.99
N ALA A 99 5.14 -6.21 -22.32
CA ALA A 99 6.38 -5.93 -23.06
C ALA A 99 6.90 -4.50 -22.88
N ASP A 100 6.06 -3.58 -22.42
CA ASP A 100 6.39 -2.15 -22.32
C ASP A 100 6.27 -1.59 -20.88
N ASP A 101 6.09 -2.47 -19.89
CA ASP A 101 5.99 -2.08 -18.47
C ASP A 101 7.33 -1.61 -17.88
N LEU A 102 8.46 -1.97 -18.49
CA LEU A 102 9.81 -1.58 -18.05
C LEU A 102 10.38 -0.40 -18.85
N ILE A 103 9.54 0.40 -19.51
CA ILE A 103 9.99 1.62 -20.20
C ILE A 103 10.58 2.58 -19.17
N PHE A 104 11.86 2.91 -19.36
CA PHE A 104 12.53 3.93 -18.56
C PHE A 104 12.01 5.32 -18.95
N PRO A 105 12.09 6.32 -18.05
CA PRO A 105 11.61 7.68 -18.32
C PRO A 105 12.22 8.35 -19.57
N ASN A 106 13.31 7.81 -20.11
CA ASN A 106 14.00 8.27 -21.31
C ASN A 106 13.66 7.50 -22.60
N GLY A 107 12.77 6.52 -22.56
CA GLY A 107 12.46 5.63 -23.69
C GLY A 107 13.34 4.40 -23.70
#